data_AF-A0A3D3RD94-F1
#
_entry.id   AF-A0A3D3RD94-F1
#
_cell.length_a   1.000
_cell.length_b   1.000
_cell.length_c   1.000
_cell.angle_alpha   90.00
_cell.angle_beta   90.00
_cell.angle_gamma   90.00
#
_symmetry.space_group_name_H-M   'P 1'
#
loop_
_entity.id
_entity.type
_entity.pdbx_description
1 polymer ?
#
loop_
_entity_poly.entity_id
_entity_poly.type
_entity_poly.pdbx_seq_one_letter_code
_entity_poly.pdbx_strand_id
1 'polypeptide(L)'
;GNDVLGSTTPVEFATHLDLLLTQLASPGRQLVMLELPLPPFYHVFGRIQRRLAKKHGVKLVPKRVFLSILAGGDATLDSIHLSQIGQQKMADVVWGIVGAGHVVE
;
A
#
# COMPACT_ATOMS: atom_id res chain seq x y z
N GLY A 1 2.60 4.91 5.22
CA GLY A 1 1.74 5.02 6.41
C GLY A 1 2.37 5.98 7.37
N ASN A 2 3.43 5.54 8.06
CA ASN A 2 4.11 6.33 9.09
C ASN A 2 4.64 7.68 8.58
N ASP A 3 5.14 7.76 7.35
CA ASP A 3 5.56 9.05 6.74
C ASP A 3 4.45 10.12 6.68
N VAL A 4 3.19 9.70 6.60
CA VAL A 4 2.03 10.60 6.58
C VAL A 4 1.70 11.11 7.99
N LEU A 5 2.01 10.32 9.03
CA LEU A 5 1.73 10.64 10.43
C LEU A 5 2.93 11.28 11.14
N GLY A 6 4.13 11.12 10.59
CA GLY A 6 5.39 11.63 11.14
C GLY A 6 5.81 12.97 10.53
N SER A 7 7.11 13.25 10.60
CA SER A 7 7.71 14.49 10.09
C SER A 7 8.24 14.40 8.66
N THR A 8 8.04 13.25 7.98
CA THR A 8 8.58 13.03 6.63
C THR A 8 7.94 14.00 5.64
N THR A 9 8.78 14.75 4.93
CA THR A 9 8.32 15.64 3.87
C THR A 9 7.89 14.85 2.63
N PRO A 10 7.00 15.40 1.78
CA PRO A 10 6.66 14.76 0.51
C PRO A 10 7.87 14.50 -0.41
N VAL A 11 8.92 15.32 -0.32
CA VAL A 11 10.15 15.15 -1.09
C VAL A 11 10.93 13.94 -0.59
N GLU A 12 11.15 13.82 0.72
CA GLU A 12 11.80 12.65 1.32
C GLU A 12 11.02 11.37 1.04
N PHE A 13 9.70 11.40 1.19
CA PHE A 13 8.83 10.27 0.85
C PHE A 13 9.00 9.85 -0.62
N ALA A 14 9.01 10.81 -1.55
CA ALA A 14 9.22 10.51 -2.97
C ALA A 14 10.60 9.89 -3.23
N THR A 15 11.66 10.42 -2.61
CA THR A 15 13.02 9.90 -2.75
C THR A 15 13.14 8.48 -2.21
N HIS A 16 12.68 8.23 -0.99
CA HIS A 16 12.76 6.91 -0.37
C HIS A 16 11.91 5.86 -1.10
N LEU A 17 10.70 6.23 -1.53
CA LEU A 17 9.85 5.33 -2.29
C LEU A 17 10.45 5.02 -3.67
N ASP A 18 11.05 6.00 -4.34
CA ASP A 18 11.70 5.78 -5.65
C ASP A 18 12.90 4.84 -5.53
N LEU A 19 13.73 5.01 -4.50
CA LEU A 19 14.86 4.12 -4.20
C LEU A 19 14.40 2.69 -3.90
N LEU A 20 13.38 2.53 -3.05
CA LEU A 20 12.82 1.22 -2.72
C LEU A 20 12.28 0.51 -3.96
N LEU A 21 11.50 1.20 -4.79
CA LEU A 21 10.93 0.61 -6.00
C LEU A 21 12.01 0.26 -7.02
N THR A 22 13.07 1.06 -7.14
CA THR A 22 14.23 0.74 -7.98
C THR A 22 14.90 -0.56 -7.56
N GLN A 23 15.04 -0.81 -6.26
CA GLN A 23 15.64 -2.04 -5.74
C GLN A 23 14.72 -3.25 -5.89
N LEU A 24 13.40 -3.06 -5.80
CA LEU A 24 12.44 -4.16 -5.82
C LEU A 24 11.99 -4.56 -7.22
N ALA A 25 11.99 -3.64 -8.19
CA ALA A 25 11.55 -3.87 -9.56
C ALA A 25 12.58 -4.71 -10.35
N SER A 26 12.61 -6.01 -10.08
CA SER A 26 13.45 -6.98 -10.77
C SER A 26 12.60 -7.96 -11.60
N PRO A 27 13.14 -8.53 -12.71
CA PRO A 27 12.49 -9.61 -13.44
C PRO A 27 12.12 -10.78 -12.52
N GLY A 28 11.00 -11.45 -12.81
CA GLY A 28 10.53 -12.62 -12.07
C GLY A 28 9.87 -12.31 -10.71
N ARG A 29 9.80 -11.04 -10.27
CA ARG A 29 9.12 -10.66 -9.03
C ARG A 29 7.79 -9.97 -9.31
N GLN A 30 6.72 -10.47 -8.69
CA GLN A 30 5.46 -9.74 -8.65
C GLN A 30 5.56 -8.61 -7.63
N LEU A 31 5.55 -7.35 -8.09
CA LEU A 31 5.59 -6.18 -7.22
C LEU A 31 4.24 -5.46 -7.23
N VAL A 32 3.63 -5.38 -6.04
CA VAL A 32 2.33 -4.76 -5.81
C VAL A 32 2.48 -3.69 -4.73
N MET A 33 1.83 -2.55 -4.92
CA MET A 33 1.75 -1.49 -3.91
C MET A 33 0.29 -1.20 -3.60
N LEU A 34 -0.06 -1.08 -2.31
CA LEU A 34 -1.37 -0.58 -1.88
C LEU A 34 -1.33 0.94 -1.84
N GLU A 35 -2.24 1.60 -2.55
CA GLU A 35 -2.40 3.04 -2.43
C GLU A 35 -2.95 3.37 -1.03
N LEU A 36 -2.35 4.35 -0.36
CA LEU A 36 -2.75 4.73 0.99
C LEU A 36 -4.14 5.42 0.97
N PRO A 37 -5.06 5.04 1.87
CA PRO A 37 -6.20 5.87 2.21
C PRO A 37 -5.70 7.03 3.06
N LEU A 38 -5.60 8.21 2.44
CA LEU A 38 -4.95 9.37 3.04
C LEU A 38 -5.98 10.26 3.76
N PRO A 39 -5.61 10.86 4.91
CA PRO A 39 -6.42 11.88 5.55
C PRO A 39 -6.52 13.13 4.66
N PRO A 40 -7.49 14.03 4.95
CA PRO A 40 -7.63 15.30 4.25
C PRO A 40 -6.31 16.07 4.14
N PHE A 41 -6.09 16.73 3.00
CA PHE A 41 -4.88 17.52 2.68
C PHE A 41 -3.59 16.73 2.36
N TYR A 42 -3.50 15.44 2.66
CA TYR A 42 -2.30 14.62 2.37
C TYR A 42 -2.24 14.02 0.95
N HIS A 43 -3.10 14.48 0.04
CA HIS A 43 -3.23 14.00 -1.34
C HIS A 43 -1.91 13.92 -2.14
N VAL A 44 -0.90 14.72 -1.78
CA VAL A 44 0.42 14.71 -2.43
C VAL A 44 1.12 13.34 -2.33
N PHE A 45 1.00 12.65 -1.20
CA PHE A 45 1.58 11.31 -1.01
C PHE A 45 0.98 10.29 -1.98
N GLY A 46 -0.34 10.35 -2.19
CA GLY A 46 -1.04 9.48 -3.14
C GLY A 46 -0.67 9.81 -4.59
N ARG A 47 -0.46 11.09 -4.93
CA ARG A 47 0.07 11.48 -6.25
C ARG A 47 1.47 10.91 -6.48
N ILE A 48 2.33 10.95 -5.47
CA ILE A 48 3.68 10.37 -5.52
C ILE A 48 3.60 8.85 -5.75
N GLN A 49 2.77 8.12 -4.99
CA GLN A 49 2.57 6.67 -5.19
C GLN A 49 2.14 6.34 -6.62
N ARG A 50 1.15 7.05 -7.18
CA ARG A 50 0.69 6.83 -8.56
C ARG A 50 1.77 7.11 -9.60
N ARG A 51 2.49 8.22 -9.46
CA ARG A 51 3.58 8.60 -10.38
C ARG A 51 4.70 7.56 -10.37
N LEU A 52 5.14 7.15 -9.19
CA LEU A 52 6.24 6.20 -9.05
C LEU A 52 5.84 4.77 -9.41
N ALA A 53 4.59 4.37 -9.12
CA ALA A 53 4.08 3.09 -9.60
C ALA A 53 4.13 3.00 -11.13
N LYS A 54 3.71 4.07 -11.83
CA LYS A 54 3.82 4.17 -13.29
C LYS A 54 5.27 4.13 -13.77
N LYS A 55 6.18 4.86 -13.11
CA LYS A 55 7.62 4.89 -13.45
C LYS A 55 8.25 3.48 -13.41
N HIS A 56 7.92 2.70 -12.39
CA HIS A 56 8.55 1.40 -12.12
C HIS A 56 7.75 0.19 -12.62
N GLY A 57 6.62 0.40 -13.30
CA GLY A 57 5.75 -0.70 -13.75
C GLY A 57 5.10 -1.48 -12.61
N VAL A 58 4.94 -0.89 -11.43
CA VAL A 58 4.37 -1.54 -10.24
C VAL A 58 2.85 -1.59 -10.35
N LYS A 59 2.25 -2.73 -9.99
CA LYS A 59 0.79 -2.84 -9.88
C LYS A 59 0.30 -2.06 -8.66
N LEU A 60 -0.30 -0.89 -8.88
CA LEU A 60 -0.90 -0.09 -7.81
C LEU A 60 -2.35 -0.50 -7.57
N VAL A 61 -2.63 -0.99 -6.37
CA VAL A 61 -3.98 -1.35 -5.91
C VAL A 61 -4.72 -0.08 -5.49
N PRO A 62 -5.95 0.16 -5.98
CA PRO A 62 -6.71 1.36 -5.65
C PRO A 62 -6.94 1.52 -4.15
N LYS A 63 -6.83 2.76 -3.63
CA LYS A 63 -6.99 3.04 -2.18
C LYS A 63 -8.28 2.53 -1.56
N ARG A 64 -9.37 2.43 -2.34
CA ARG A 64 -10.68 1.90 -1.88
C ARG A 64 -10.59 0.45 -1.40
N VAL A 65 -9.64 -0.33 -1.93
CA VAL A 65 -9.41 -1.71 -1.53
C VAL A 65 -8.75 -1.76 -0.16
N PHE A 66 -7.71 -0.93 0.07
CA PHE A 66 -7.11 -0.87 1.39
C PHE A 66 -8.05 -0.23 2.43
N LEU A 67 -8.81 0.79 2.03
CA LEU A 67 -9.84 1.39 2.88
C LEU A 67 -10.92 0.38 3.27
N SER A 68 -11.33 -0.53 2.37
CA SER A 68 -12.36 -1.52 2.71
C SER A 68 -11.89 -2.50 3.77
N ILE A 69 -10.58 -2.75 3.89
CA ILE A 69 -9.99 -3.53 4.98
C ILE A 69 -10.12 -2.77 6.31
N LEU A 70 -9.81 -1.47 6.31
CA LEU A 70 -9.75 -0.65 7.52
C LEU A 70 -11.12 -0.16 8.04
N ALA A 71 -12.10 0.08 7.16
CA ALA A 71 -13.33 0.82 7.47
C ALA A 71 -14.43 0.01 8.20
N GLY A 72 -14.13 -1.19 8.74
CA GLY A 72 -15.09 -1.98 9.51
C GLY A 72 -15.04 -1.65 11.01
N GLY A 73 -16.19 -1.66 11.69
CA GLY A 73 -16.29 -1.31 13.13
C GLY A 73 -15.32 -2.08 14.03
N ASP A 74 -15.10 -3.36 13.73
CA ASP A 74 -14.15 -4.22 14.46
C ASP A 74 -12.85 -4.47 13.69
N ALA A 75 -12.59 -3.75 12.60
CA ALA A 75 -11.42 -4.02 11.75
C ALA A 75 -10.11 -3.49 12.35
N THR A 76 -10.19 -2.49 13.23
CA THR A 76 -9.04 -1.87 13.87
C THR A 76 -9.27 -1.71 15.36
N LEU A 77 -8.19 -1.66 16.14
CA LEU A 77 -8.23 -1.46 17.60
C LEU A 77 -8.31 0.02 17.97
N ASP A 78 -7.73 0.88 17.12
CA ASP A 78 -7.52 2.31 17.40
C ASP A 78 -7.64 3.17 16.12
N SER A 79 -8.41 2.72 15.13
CA SER A 79 -8.52 3.29 13.77
C SER A 79 -7.32 3.09 12.84
N ILE A 80 -6.20 2.53 13.32
CA ILE A 80 -4.96 2.34 12.54
C ILE A 80 -4.51 0.88 12.55
N HIS A 81 -4.41 0.27 13.73
CA HIS A 81 -3.89 -1.07 13.92
C HIS A 81 -4.99 -2.11 13.76
N LEU A 82 -4.76 -3.10 12.88
CA LEU A 82 -5.74 -4.14 12.61
C LEU A 82 -6.01 -4.99 13.86
N SER A 83 -7.30 -5.25 14.11
CA SER A 83 -7.71 -6.33 15.01
C SER A 83 -7.45 -7.69 14.35
N GLN A 84 -7.71 -8.79 15.06
CA GLN A 84 -7.67 -10.13 14.46
C GLN A 84 -8.59 -10.26 13.23
N ILE A 85 -9.79 -9.68 13.30
CA ILE A 85 -10.75 -9.68 12.18
C ILE A 85 -10.19 -8.88 11.00
N GLY A 86 -9.59 -7.72 11.29
CA GLY A 86 -8.91 -6.91 10.29
C GLY A 86 -7.75 -7.64 9.61
N GLN A 87 -6.95 -8.39 10.37
CA GLN A 87 -5.85 -9.21 9.86
C GLN A 87 -6.36 -10.31 8.91
N GLN A 88 -7.43 -11.02 9.29
CA GLN A 88 -8.01 -12.05 8.40
C GLN A 88 -8.50 -11.44 7.08
N LYS A 89 -9.21 -10.31 7.16
CA LYS A 89 -9.68 -9.60 5.96
C LYS A 89 -8.52 -9.10 5.08
N MET A 90 -7.45 -8.61 5.70
CA MET A 90 -6.23 -8.22 5.00
C MET A 90 -5.64 -9.41 4.25
N ALA A 91 -5.54 -10.57 4.89
CA ALA A 91 -5.03 -11.79 4.27
C ALA A 91 -5.86 -12.21 3.05
N ASP A 92 -7.20 -12.28 3.18
CA ASP A 92 -8.10 -12.68 2.09
C ASP A 92 -8.00 -11.74 0.88
N VAL A 93 -7.99 -10.42 1.13
CA VAL A 93 -7.91 -9.40 0.08
C VAL A 93 -6.55 -9.43 -0.60
N VAL A 94 -5.45 -9.51 0.16
CA VAL A 94 -4.10 -9.58 -0.39
C VAL A 94 -3.92 -10.86 -1.20
N TRP A 95 -4.41 -12.00 -0.69
CA TRP A 95 -4.37 -13.26 -1.42
C TRP A 95 -5.10 -13.18 -2.77
N GLY A 96 -6.27 -12.54 -2.82
CA GLY A 96 -6.97 -12.28 -4.09
C GLY A 96 -6.19 -11.40 -5.08
N ILE A 97 -5.17 -10.66 -4.61
CA ILE A 97 -4.34 -9.78 -5.45
C ILE A 97 -3.07 -10.49 -5.95
N VAL A 98 -2.43 -11.28 -5.08
CA VAL A 98 -1.12 -11.90 -5.35
C VAL A 98 -1.18 -13.39 -5.67
N GLY A 99 -2.24 -14.10 -5.25
CA GLY A 99 -2.33 -15.56 -5.31
C GLY A 99 -2.23 -16.13 -6.72
N ALA A 100 -2.68 -15.40 -7.75
CA ALA A 100 -2.52 -15.83 -9.15
C ALA A 100 -1.06 -15.87 -9.62
N GLY A 101 -0.13 -15.19 -8.93
CA GLY A 101 1.31 -15.26 -9.16
C GLY A 101 2.02 -16.30 -8.30
N HIS A 102 1.31 -16.95 -7.38
CA HIS A 102 1.86 -17.99 -6.51
C HIS A 102 1.69 -19.35 -7.19
N VAL A 103 2.74 -19.82 -7.86
CA VAL A 103 2.81 -21.21 -8.32
C VAL A 103 3.25 -22.03 -7.11
N VAL A 104 2.38 -22.94 -6.66
CA VAL A 104 2.76 -23.97 -5.69
C VAL A 104 3.61 -24.98 -6.44
N GLU A 105 4.89 -25.07 -6.10
CA GLU A 105 5.77 -26.18 -6.52
C GLU A 105 5.37 -27.48 -5.81
#